data_AF-A0A402A5N2-F1
#
_entry.id   AF-A0A402A5N2-F1
#
_cell.length_a   1.000
_cell.length_b   1.000
_cell.length_c   1.000
_cell.angle_alpha   90.00
_cell.angle_beta   90.00
_cell.angle_gamma   90.00
#
_symmetry.space_group_name_H-M   'P 1'
#
loop_
_entity.id
_entity.type
_entity.pdbx_description
1 polymer ?
#
loop_
_entity_poly.entity_id
_entity_poly.type
_entity_poly.pdbx_seq_one_letter_code
_entity_poly.pdbx_strand_id
1 'polypeptide(L)'
;MIEKLLTSAVKSHDTTDRERLIQQMIHFPEDVFRLLRKQFVVLDEMRQAILMKVLRQMSLQKKVEALPHLIEIIQKPDHPGWSEAVNILIEVGPNLVVPYFINTLLTYSNHNQENKQEAPLRGICCMLRLKKVDSEYARRCAPTINYLLIRLENINDPESGPELHFLLDVIEKARIDLTYIIPNLIVLAQLYRGNHIGARARQLIEQYQREDKNDYSFYLN
;
A
#
# COMPACT_ATOMS: atom_id res chain seq x y z
N MET A 1 -24.81 15.70 -14.19
CA MET A 1 -23.94 16.78 -14.69
C MET A 1 -22.49 16.33 -14.78
N ILE A 2 -21.89 15.86 -13.67
CA ILE A 2 -20.49 15.41 -13.62
C ILE A 2 -20.13 14.35 -14.69
N GLU A 3 -21.03 13.40 -14.99
CA GLU A 3 -20.79 12.36 -16.00
C GLU A 3 -20.64 12.95 -17.42
N LYS A 4 -21.36 14.04 -17.72
CA LYS A 4 -21.22 14.76 -18.99
C LYS A 4 -19.87 15.47 -19.06
N LEU A 5 -19.45 16.14 -17.98
CA LEU A 5 -18.14 16.79 -17.91
C LEU A 5 -17.01 15.77 -18.08
N LEU A 6 -17.08 14.63 -17.40
CA LEU A 6 -16.12 13.54 -17.51
C LEU A 6 -16.08 12.98 -18.94
N THR A 7 -17.24 12.72 -19.54
CA THR A 7 -17.32 12.22 -20.93
C THR A 7 -16.73 13.23 -21.91
N SER A 8 -17.00 14.52 -21.75
CA SER A 8 -16.42 15.57 -22.58
C SER A 8 -14.90 15.67 -22.38
N ALA A 9 -14.41 15.56 -21.15
CA ALA A 9 -12.97 15.63 -20.85
C ALA A 9 -12.20 14.47 -21.48
N VAL A 10 -12.79 13.27 -21.50
CA VAL A 10 -12.22 12.09 -22.17
C VAL A 10 -12.18 12.29 -23.68
N LYS A 11 -13.25 12.82 -24.28
CA LYS A 11 -13.35 13.05 -25.74
C LYS A 11 -12.56 14.25 -26.25
N SER A 12 -12.20 15.19 -25.38
CA SER A 12 -11.51 16.42 -25.78
C SER A 12 -10.07 16.11 -26.21
N HIS A 13 -9.71 16.44 -27.46
CA HIS A 13 -8.35 16.33 -27.98
C HIS A 13 -7.49 17.56 -27.65
N ASP A 14 -8.10 18.66 -27.21
CA ASP A 14 -7.41 19.86 -26.75
C ASP A 14 -7.09 19.74 -25.25
N THR A 15 -5.81 19.83 -24.91
CA THR A 15 -5.33 19.79 -23.52
C THR A 15 -5.89 20.93 -22.68
N THR A 16 -6.09 22.11 -23.27
CA THR A 16 -6.57 23.31 -22.58
C THR A 16 -8.04 23.16 -22.20
N ASP A 17 -8.87 22.68 -23.14
CA ASP A 17 -10.28 22.42 -22.87
C ASP A 17 -10.46 21.27 -21.86
N ARG A 18 -9.66 20.20 -21.97
CA ARG A 18 -9.66 19.13 -20.97
C ARG A 18 -9.32 19.65 -19.57
N GLU A 19 -8.32 20.51 -19.44
CA GLU A 19 -7.94 21.10 -18.15
C GLU A 19 -9.06 21.99 -17.61
N ARG A 20 -9.69 22.81 -18.45
CA ARG A 20 -10.87 23.61 -18.08
C ARG A 20 -12.01 22.73 -17.54
N LEU A 21 -12.28 21.58 -18.18
CA LEU A 21 -13.30 20.64 -17.72
C LEU A 21 -12.91 19.99 -16.38
N ILE A 22 -11.63 19.68 -16.17
CA ILE A 22 -11.12 19.21 -14.87
C ILE A 22 -11.36 20.26 -13.79
N GLN A 23 -11.02 21.52 -14.04
CA GLN A 23 -11.27 22.62 -13.09
C GLN A 23 -12.75 22.73 -12.71
N GLN A 24 -13.65 22.57 -13.69
CA GLN A 24 -15.09 22.58 -13.42
C GLN A 24 -15.52 21.41 -12.51
N MET A 25 -14.93 20.22 -12.67
CA MET A 25 -15.27 19.05 -11.86
C MET A 25 -14.83 19.19 -10.39
N ILE A 26 -13.76 19.94 -10.11
CA ILE A 26 -13.27 20.18 -8.74
C ILE A 26 -14.33 20.85 -7.85
N HIS A 27 -15.21 21.65 -8.45
CA HIS A 27 -16.31 22.32 -7.74
C HIS A 27 -17.44 21.38 -7.32
N PHE A 28 -17.40 20.10 -7.71
CA PHE A 28 -18.41 19.10 -7.37
C PHE A 28 -17.80 17.83 -6.73
N PRO A 29 -17.13 17.96 -5.56
CA PRO A 29 -16.35 16.87 -4.97
C PRO A 29 -17.20 15.65 -4.60
N GLU A 30 -18.42 15.85 -4.07
CA GLU A 30 -19.31 14.72 -3.71
C GLU A 30 -19.75 13.92 -4.93
N ASP A 31 -19.97 14.60 -6.04
CA ASP A 31 -20.30 13.97 -7.32
C ASP A 31 -19.11 13.17 -7.87
N VAL A 32 -17.91 13.72 -7.77
CA VAL A 32 -16.67 13.03 -8.12
C VAL A 32 -16.52 11.78 -7.24
N PHE A 33 -16.63 11.90 -5.91
CA PHE A 33 -16.54 10.77 -4.99
C PHE A 33 -17.59 9.70 -5.26
N ARG A 34 -18.81 10.10 -5.60
CA ARG A 34 -19.86 9.16 -6.02
C ARG A 34 -19.47 8.41 -7.30
N LEU A 35 -18.81 9.06 -8.25
CA LEU A 35 -18.29 8.38 -9.44
C LEU A 35 -17.14 7.43 -9.11
N LEU A 36 -16.23 7.81 -8.20
CA LEU A 36 -15.20 6.91 -7.68
C LEU A 36 -15.81 5.66 -7.02
N ARG A 37 -16.89 5.86 -6.24
CA ARG A 37 -17.61 4.81 -5.51
C ARG A 37 -18.42 3.87 -6.38
N LYS A 38 -18.88 4.30 -7.56
CA LYS A 38 -19.68 3.48 -8.49
C LYS A 38 -18.89 2.32 -9.13
N GLN A 39 -17.92 1.80 -8.39
CA GLN A 39 -16.91 0.83 -8.72
C GLN A 39 -16.15 1.24 -9.98
N PHE A 40 -14.94 1.74 -9.75
CA PHE A 40 -13.91 1.94 -10.77
C PHE A 40 -13.87 0.85 -11.86
N VAL A 41 -14.20 -0.39 -11.50
CA VAL A 41 -14.37 -1.56 -12.39
C VAL A 41 -15.23 -1.28 -13.63
N VAL A 42 -16.25 -0.41 -13.53
CA VAL A 42 -17.17 -0.10 -14.65
C VAL A 42 -16.65 1.04 -15.53
N LEU A 43 -15.73 1.87 -15.02
CA LEU A 43 -15.20 3.01 -15.76
C LEU A 43 -14.01 2.58 -16.62
N ASP A 44 -14.02 3.01 -17.89
CA ASP A 44 -12.85 2.86 -18.76
C ASP A 44 -11.62 3.62 -18.21
N GLU A 45 -10.42 3.14 -18.56
CA GLU A 45 -9.15 3.63 -18.01
C GLU A 45 -8.98 5.16 -18.16
N MET A 46 -9.48 5.74 -19.26
CA MET A 46 -9.37 7.18 -19.50
C MET A 46 -10.24 7.97 -18.52
N ARG A 47 -11.48 7.54 -18.26
CA ARG A 47 -12.33 8.16 -17.24
C ARG A 47 -11.69 8.11 -15.87
N GLN A 48 -11.10 6.96 -15.51
CA GLN A 48 -10.40 6.80 -14.25
C GLN A 48 -9.23 7.78 -14.12
N ALA A 49 -8.40 7.89 -15.15
CA ALA A 49 -7.26 8.80 -15.17
C ALA A 49 -7.70 10.26 -15.02
N ILE A 50 -8.80 10.67 -15.67
CA ILE A 50 -9.34 12.02 -15.50
C ILE A 50 -9.85 12.25 -14.07
N LEU A 51 -10.61 11.32 -13.50
CA LEU A 51 -11.09 11.44 -12.12
C LEU A 51 -9.95 11.54 -11.10
N MET A 52 -8.87 10.78 -11.29
CA MET A 52 -7.67 10.89 -10.46
C MET A 52 -6.99 12.26 -10.58
N LYS A 53 -6.93 12.84 -11.80
CA LYS A 53 -6.42 14.20 -11.98
C LYS A 53 -7.29 15.24 -11.27
N VAL A 54 -8.61 15.11 -11.35
CA VAL A 54 -9.54 15.99 -10.62
C VAL A 54 -9.25 15.91 -9.11
N LEU A 55 -9.16 14.69 -8.55
CA LEU A 55 -8.83 14.50 -7.14
C LEU A 55 -7.51 15.13 -6.73
N ARG A 56 -6.47 14.98 -7.55
CA ARG A 56 -5.16 15.55 -7.26
C ARG A 56 -5.17 17.08 -7.20
N GLN A 57 -6.06 17.73 -7.94
CA GLN A 57 -6.20 19.18 -7.92
C GLN A 57 -7.14 19.69 -6.81
N MET A 58 -7.83 18.80 -6.09
CA MET A 58 -8.64 19.21 -4.94
C MET A 58 -7.79 19.66 -3.75
N SER A 59 -8.44 20.33 -2.78
CA SER A 59 -7.81 20.68 -1.51
C SER A 59 -7.39 19.44 -0.72
N LEU A 60 -6.41 19.60 0.18
CA LEU A 60 -5.95 18.53 1.06
C LEU A 60 -7.10 17.88 1.85
N GLN A 61 -8.02 18.68 2.37
CA GLN A 61 -9.20 18.16 3.09
C GLN A 61 -10.00 17.17 2.23
N LYS A 62 -10.25 17.51 0.96
CA LYS A 62 -10.98 16.63 0.05
C LYS A 62 -10.18 15.40 -0.36
N LYS A 63 -8.86 15.51 -0.48
CA LYS A 63 -7.98 14.32 -0.67
C LYS A 63 -8.06 13.36 0.51
N VAL A 64 -8.14 13.88 1.74
CA VAL A 64 -8.28 13.08 2.97
C VAL A 64 -9.62 12.36 3.00
N GLU A 65 -10.71 13.02 2.64
CA GLU A 65 -12.04 12.40 2.52
C GLU A 65 -12.06 11.26 1.48
N ALA A 66 -11.21 11.33 0.45
CA ALA A 66 -11.06 10.32 -0.58
C ALA A 66 -10.17 9.12 -0.20
N LEU A 67 -9.52 9.12 0.97
CA LEU A 67 -8.58 8.07 1.38
C LEU A 67 -9.12 6.64 1.24
N PRO A 68 -10.35 6.30 1.67
CA PRO A 68 -10.87 4.95 1.50
C PRO A 68 -10.84 4.47 0.04
N HIS A 69 -11.16 5.36 -0.90
CA HIS A 69 -11.19 5.06 -2.34
C HIS A 69 -9.79 4.96 -2.93
N LEU A 70 -8.88 5.85 -2.53
CA LEU A 70 -7.48 5.78 -2.95
C LEU A 70 -6.82 4.49 -2.46
N ILE A 71 -7.17 4.05 -1.26
CA ILE A 71 -6.64 2.82 -0.67
C ILE A 71 -7.14 1.61 -1.45
N GLU A 72 -8.44 1.53 -1.72
CA GLU A 72 -9.03 0.47 -2.55
C GLU A 72 -8.32 0.35 -3.92
N ILE A 73 -7.98 1.48 -4.54
CA ILE A 73 -7.24 1.49 -5.81
C ILE A 73 -5.84 0.93 -5.65
N ILE A 74 -5.09 1.33 -4.61
CA ILE A 74 -3.71 0.86 -4.48
C ILE A 74 -3.59 -0.62 -4.15
N GLN A 75 -4.68 -1.28 -3.70
CA GLN A 75 -4.74 -2.74 -3.51
C GLN A 75 -4.53 -3.50 -4.82
N LYS A 76 -4.70 -2.84 -5.97
CA LYS A 76 -4.56 -3.43 -7.31
C LYS A 76 -3.42 -2.73 -8.06
N PRO A 77 -2.16 -3.21 -7.97
CA PRO A 77 -1.00 -2.57 -8.60
C PRO A 77 -1.10 -2.35 -10.11
N ASP A 78 -1.95 -3.12 -10.77
CA ASP A 78 -2.28 -3.06 -12.20
C ASP A 78 -3.41 -2.08 -12.53
N HIS A 79 -4.04 -1.46 -11.53
CA HIS A 79 -5.13 -0.52 -11.75
C HIS A 79 -4.65 0.74 -12.49
N PRO A 80 -5.36 1.25 -13.52
CA PRO A 80 -4.95 2.42 -14.31
C PRO A 80 -4.74 3.68 -13.45
N GLY A 81 -5.56 3.85 -12.41
CA GLY A 81 -5.44 4.92 -11.43
C GLY A 81 -4.36 4.73 -10.36
N TRP A 82 -3.62 3.61 -10.33
CA TRP A 82 -2.73 3.26 -9.22
C TRP A 82 -1.63 4.29 -8.97
N SER A 83 -0.91 4.67 -10.03
CA SER A 83 0.22 5.61 -9.92
C SER A 83 -0.22 6.97 -9.36
N GLU A 84 -1.39 7.45 -9.80
CA GLU A 84 -1.92 8.73 -9.36
C GLU A 84 -2.52 8.66 -7.95
N ALA A 85 -3.18 7.55 -7.60
CA ALA A 85 -3.59 7.30 -6.23
C ALA A 85 -2.40 7.31 -5.26
N VAL A 86 -1.29 6.64 -5.63
CA VAL A 86 -0.04 6.69 -4.86
C VAL A 86 0.48 8.12 -4.72
N ASN A 87 0.49 8.92 -5.80
CA ASN A 87 0.94 10.32 -5.73
C ASN A 87 0.08 11.13 -4.75
N ILE A 88 -1.24 10.98 -4.81
CA ILE A 88 -2.16 11.66 -3.90
C ILE A 88 -1.92 11.22 -2.45
N LEU A 89 -1.71 9.92 -2.20
CA LEU A 89 -1.41 9.41 -0.86
C LEU A 89 -0.06 9.94 -0.32
N ILE A 90 0.94 10.12 -1.18
CA ILE A 90 2.21 10.77 -0.81
C ILE A 90 1.96 12.25 -0.45
N GLU A 91 1.18 12.97 -1.25
CA GLU A 91 0.83 14.38 -1.00
C GLU A 91 0.04 14.56 0.32
N VAL A 92 -0.80 13.59 0.69
CA VAL A 92 -1.56 13.60 1.95
C VAL A 92 -0.67 13.35 3.17
N GLY A 93 0.40 12.57 3.00
CA GLY A 93 1.39 12.31 4.05
C GLY A 93 1.05 11.14 5.00
N PRO A 94 2.06 10.60 5.69
CA PRO A 94 1.94 9.35 6.46
C PRO A 94 1.06 9.50 7.70
N ASN A 95 0.95 10.69 8.28
CA ASN A 95 0.12 10.94 9.46
C ASN A 95 -1.36 10.57 9.25
N LEU A 96 -1.86 10.80 8.04
CA LEU A 96 -3.26 10.57 7.71
C LEU A 96 -3.45 9.25 6.95
N VAL A 97 -2.48 8.83 6.15
CA VAL A 97 -2.59 7.60 5.34
C VAL A 97 -2.34 6.34 6.16
N VAL A 98 -1.31 6.31 7.02
CA VAL A 98 -0.90 5.09 7.72
C VAL A 98 -2.00 4.48 8.60
N PRO A 99 -2.82 5.25 9.36
CA PRO A 99 -3.92 4.67 10.12
C PRO A 99 -4.87 3.83 9.27
N TYR A 100 -5.13 4.26 8.02
CA TYR A 100 -5.96 3.48 7.11
C TYR A 100 -5.23 2.25 6.57
N PHE A 101 -3.93 2.34 6.26
CA PHE A 101 -3.14 1.16 5.87
C PHE A 101 -3.17 0.10 6.98
N ILE A 102 -2.94 0.50 8.23
CA ILE A 102 -2.99 -0.40 9.39
C ILE A 102 -4.37 -1.04 9.49
N ASN A 103 -5.44 -0.25 9.42
CA ASN A 103 -6.81 -0.76 9.50
C ASN A 103 -7.11 -1.77 8.37
N THR A 104 -6.72 -1.46 7.14
CA THR A 104 -6.89 -2.35 5.98
C THR A 104 -6.10 -3.65 6.13
N LEU A 105 -4.84 -3.57 6.56
CA LEU A 105 -3.97 -4.74 6.78
C LEU A 105 -4.46 -5.64 7.93
N LEU A 106 -4.95 -5.05 9.02
CA LEU A 106 -5.53 -5.82 10.14
C LEU A 106 -6.86 -6.46 9.77
N THR A 107 -7.72 -5.75 9.04
CA THR A 107 -8.99 -6.29 8.52
C THR A 107 -8.72 -7.49 7.60
N TYR A 108 -7.73 -7.37 6.72
CA TYR A 108 -7.25 -8.49 5.90
C TYR A 108 -6.88 -9.71 6.78
N SER A 109 -6.07 -9.51 7.82
CA SER A 109 -5.62 -10.62 8.69
C SER A 109 -6.75 -11.38 9.38
N ASN A 110 -7.88 -10.73 9.67
CA ASN A 110 -9.00 -11.33 10.38
C ASN A 110 -9.95 -12.11 9.46
N HIS A 111 -10.02 -11.77 8.17
CA HIS A 111 -10.98 -12.36 7.23
C HIS A 111 -10.35 -13.39 6.26
N ASN A 112 -9.03 -13.52 6.25
CA ASN A 112 -8.33 -14.32 5.24
C ASN A 112 -8.32 -15.84 5.47
N GLN A 113 -9.00 -16.36 6.49
CA GLN A 113 -9.15 -17.81 6.63
C GLN A 113 -10.07 -18.42 5.56
N GLU A 114 -10.92 -17.62 4.87
CA GLU A 114 -11.93 -18.15 3.94
C GLU A 114 -11.82 -17.66 2.48
N ASN A 115 -11.22 -16.49 2.20
CA ASN A 115 -11.41 -15.81 0.91
C ASN A 115 -10.16 -15.44 0.08
N LYS A 116 -8.94 -15.85 0.47
CA LYS A 116 -7.68 -15.68 -0.32
C LYS A 116 -7.48 -14.28 -0.98
N GLN A 117 -8.01 -13.20 -0.42
CA GLN A 117 -7.91 -11.88 -1.05
C GLN A 117 -6.59 -11.20 -0.69
N GLU A 118 -5.48 -11.64 -1.28
CA GLU A 118 -4.11 -11.10 -1.10
C GLU A 118 -3.94 -9.62 -1.53
N ALA A 119 -4.92 -9.08 -2.25
CA ALA A 119 -4.85 -7.77 -2.88
C ALA A 119 -4.47 -6.61 -1.93
N PRO A 120 -5.06 -6.49 -0.72
CA PRO A 120 -4.73 -5.37 0.17
C PRO A 120 -3.27 -5.40 0.64
N LEU A 121 -2.78 -6.58 1.03
CA LEU A 121 -1.40 -6.78 1.47
C LEU A 121 -0.42 -6.43 0.35
N ARG A 122 -0.60 -7.07 -0.81
CA ARG A 122 0.27 -6.90 -1.97
C ARG A 122 0.29 -5.44 -2.43
N GLY A 123 -0.87 -4.80 -2.55
CA GLY A 123 -0.97 -3.44 -3.06
C GLY A 123 -0.35 -2.39 -2.13
N ILE A 124 -0.65 -2.47 -0.83
CA ILE A 124 -0.04 -1.58 0.17
C ILE A 124 1.47 -1.78 0.22
N CYS A 125 1.96 -3.02 0.31
CA CYS A 125 3.41 -3.27 0.35
C CYS A 125 4.10 -2.84 -0.96
N CYS A 126 3.46 -3.04 -2.11
CA CYS A 126 3.95 -2.54 -3.41
C CYS A 126 4.11 -1.02 -3.43
N MET A 127 3.17 -0.28 -2.84
CA MET A 127 3.32 1.17 -2.70
C MET A 127 4.47 1.50 -1.74
N LEU A 128 4.48 0.86 -0.57
CA LEU A 128 5.46 1.15 0.48
C LEU A 128 6.89 1.00 -0.04
N ARG A 129 7.21 -0.03 -0.85
CA ARG A 129 8.57 -0.23 -1.40
C ARG A 129 9.04 0.80 -2.43
N LEU A 130 8.16 1.62 -3.00
CA LEU A 130 8.53 2.57 -4.06
C LEU A 130 9.56 3.59 -3.56
N LYS A 131 10.64 3.83 -4.32
CA LYS A 131 11.71 4.78 -3.93
C LYS A 131 11.21 6.19 -3.55
N LYS A 132 10.13 6.67 -4.20
CA LYS A 132 9.53 7.99 -3.95
C LYS A 132 8.69 8.09 -2.66
N VAL A 133 8.33 6.96 -2.06
CA VAL A 133 7.58 6.93 -0.78
C VAL A 133 8.60 7.00 0.35
N ASP A 134 8.40 7.91 1.31
CA ASP A 134 9.29 8.06 2.46
C ASP A 134 9.32 6.78 3.32
N SER A 135 10.48 6.42 3.87
CA SER A 135 10.65 5.31 4.82
C SER A 135 9.73 5.41 6.05
N GLU A 136 9.28 6.61 6.41
CA GLU A 136 8.37 6.85 7.53
C GLU A 136 7.03 6.11 7.38
N TYR A 137 6.53 5.94 6.15
CA TYR A 137 5.34 5.12 5.93
C TYR A 137 5.60 3.66 6.34
N ALA A 138 6.72 3.09 5.88
CA ALA A 138 7.10 1.72 6.20
C ALA A 138 7.35 1.55 7.70
N ARG A 139 8.08 2.49 8.33
CA ARG A 139 8.37 2.50 9.76
C ARG A 139 7.11 2.49 10.62
N ARG A 140 6.13 3.33 10.29
CA ARG A 140 4.87 3.38 11.06
C ARG A 140 3.97 2.17 10.82
N CYS A 141 4.04 1.55 9.65
CA CYS A 141 3.37 0.28 9.38
C CYS A 141 4.09 -0.91 10.03
N ALA A 142 5.37 -0.77 10.41
CA ALA A 142 6.21 -1.89 10.81
C ALA A 142 5.65 -2.75 11.97
N PRO A 143 5.00 -2.21 13.02
CA PRO A 143 4.37 -3.04 14.03
C PRO A 143 3.29 -3.96 13.47
N THR A 144 2.44 -3.45 12.56
CA THR A 144 1.40 -4.24 11.88
C THR A 144 2.01 -5.27 10.93
N ILE A 145 3.05 -4.88 10.18
CA ILE A 145 3.79 -5.80 9.32
C ILE A 145 4.42 -6.93 10.14
N ASN A 146 5.01 -6.62 11.29
CA ASN A 146 5.59 -7.59 12.20
C ASN A 146 4.54 -8.57 12.74
N TYR A 147 3.34 -8.08 13.10
CA TYR A 147 2.21 -8.91 13.47
C TYR A 147 1.77 -9.85 12.33
N LEU A 148 1.72 -9.34 11.10
CA LEU A 148 1.37 -10.14 9.92
C LEU A 148 2.41 -11.22 9.61
N LEU A 149 3.70 -10.95 9.80
CA LEU A 149 4.76 -11.94 9.64
C LEU A 149 4.49 -13.18 10.53
N ILE A 150 4.19 -12.97 11.83
CA ILE A 150 3.85 -14.07 12.76
C ILE A 150 2.59 -14.81 12.30
N ARG A 151 1.57 -14.08 11.84
CA ARG A 151 0.29 -14.68 11.45
C ARG A 151 0.41 -15.55 10.21
N LEU A 152 1.13 -15.08 9.19
CA LEU A 152 1.33 -15.82 7.94
C LEU A 152 2.30 -16.99 8.12
N GLU A 153 3.27 -16.88 9.02
CA GLU A 153 4.14 -18.01 9.40
C GLU A 153 3.35 -19.22 9.90
N ASN A 154 2.29 -18.99 10.68
CA ASN A 154 1.44 -20.07 11.22
C ASN A 154 0.59 -20.78 10.15
N ILE A 155 0.60 -20.29 8.91
CA ILE A 155 -0.01 -20.95 7.77
C ILE A 155 1.08 -21.86 7.19
N ASN A 156 1.01 -23.16 7.49
CA ASN A 156 1.89 -24.21 6.91
C ASN A 156 1.60 -24.41 5.40
N ASP A 157 1.53 -23.33 4.65
CA ASP A 157 1.22 -23.30 3.22
C ASP A 157 2.47 -22.89 2.44
N PRO A 158 3.05 -23.78 1.62
CA PRO A 158 4.15 -23.47 0.71
C PRO A 158 3.84 -22.30 -0.23
N GLU A 159 2.55 -22.00 -0.49
CA GLU A 159 2.10 -20.90 -1.33
C GLU A 159 2.19 -19.53 -0.65
N SER A 160 2.37 -19.43 0.68
CA SER A 160 2.49 -18.15 1.43
C SER A 160 3.79 -17.37 1.17
N GLY A 161 4.65 -17.87 0.27
CA GLY A 161 5.95 -17.29 -0.06
C GLY A 161 5.90 -15.86 -0.61
N PRO A 162 5.03 -15.52 -1.59
CA PRO A 162 4.95 -14.19 -2.18
C PRO A 162 4.61 -13.09 -1.18
N GLU A 163 3.72 -13.35 -0.23
CA GLU A 163 3.30 -12.40 0.81
C GLU A 163 4.44 -12.08 1.75
N LEU A 164 5.18 -13.10 2.20
CA LEU A 164 6.32 -12.91 3.08
C LEU A 164 7.40 -12.05 2.41
N HIS A 165 7.62 -12.18 1.09
CA HIS A 165 8.53 -11.27 0.36
C HIS A 165 8.11 -9.81 0.47
N PHE A 166 6.83 -9.53 0.24
CA PHE A 166 6.33 -8.16 0.32
C PHE A 166 6.50 -7.58 1.73
N LEU A 167 6.26 -8.38 2.76
CA LEU A 167 6.44 -7.94 4.14
C LEU A 167 7.92 -7.67 4.48
N LEU A 168 8.82 -8.57 4.09
CA LEU A 168 10.26 -8.41 4.30
C LEU A 168 10.83 -7.17 3.57
N ASP A 169 10.35 -6.87 2.36
CA ASP A 169 10.72 -5.65 1.63
C ASP A 169 10.29 -4.37 2.38
N VAL A 170 9.12 -4.38 3.02
CA VAL A 170 8.67 -3.25 3.84
C VAL A 170 9.53 -3.11 5.09
N ILE A 171 9.90 -4.23 5.73
CA ILE A 171 10.83 -4.22 6.88
C ILE A 171 12.19 -3.64 6.50
N GLU A 172 12.77 -4.08 5.38
CA GLU A 172 14.03 -3.52 4.88
C GLU A 172 13.94 -2.01 4.70
N LYS A 173 12.84 -1.55 4.08
CA LYS A 173 12.64 -0.13 3.81
C LYS A 173 12.43 0.72 5.06
N ALA A 174 11.78 0.18 6.08
CA ALA A 174 11.56 0.89 7.34
C ALA A 174 12.89 1.32 8.02
N ARG A 175 14.00 0.71 7.59
CA ARG A 175 15.37 0.86 8.11
C ARG A 175 15.55 0.25 9.50
N ILE A 176 16.82 0.04 9.83
CA ILE A 176 17.32 -0.49 11.10
C ILE A 176 16.90 0.46 12.25
N ASP A 177 16.69 -0.13 13.44
CA ASP A 177 16.15 0.42 14.72
C ASP A 177 14.84 -0.27 15.17
N LEU A 178 14.36 -1.28 14.42
CA LEU A 178 13.19 -2.08 14.76
C LEU A 178 13.57 -3.39 15.47
N THR A 179 14.30 -3.31 16.58
CA THR A 179 14.85 -4.48 17.29
C THR A 179 13.79 -5.50 17.70
N TYR A 180 12.56 -5.05 17.95
CA TYR A 180 11.40 -5.91 18.25
C TYR A 180 11.00 -6.86 17.10
N ILE A 181 11.53 -6.67 15.88
CA ILE A 181 11.26 -7.51 14.71
C ILE A 181 12.24 -8.69 14.62
N ILE A 182 13.43 -8.58 15.24
CA ILE A 182 14.48 -9.59 15.20
C ILE A 182 13.97 -10.99 15.57
N PRO A 183 13.19 -11.19 16.65
CA PRO A 183 12.68 -12.53 16.99
C PRO A 183 11.92 -13.20 15.84
N ASN A 184 11.07 -12.46 15.13
CA ASN A 184 10.27 -13.04 14.04
C ASN A 184 11.13 -13.31 12.80
N LEU A 185 12.14 -12.48 12.54
CA LEU A 185 13.10 -12.77 11.45
C LEU A 185 13.91 -14.05 11.75
N ILE A 186 14.27 -14.29 13.01
CA ILE A 186 14.97 -15.52 13.42
C ILE A 186 14.08 -16.74 13.15
N VAL A 187 12.81 -16.66 13.57
CA VAL A 187 11.86 -17.75 13.34
C VAL A 187 11.68 -18.03 11.84
N LEU A 188 11.51 -16.98 11.02
CA LEU A 188 11.44 -17.14 9.56
C LEU A 188 12.73 -17.73 8.97
N ALA A 189 13.91 -17.31 9.44
CA ALA A 189 15.20 -17.85 9.00
C ALA A 189 15.35 -19.34 9.28
N GLN A 190 14.79 -19.81 10.40
CA GLN A 190 14.80 -21.20 10.85
C GLN A 190 13.77 -22.06 10.11
N LEU A 191 12.52 -21.60 10.02
CA LEU A 191 11.43 -22.34 9.37
C LEU A 191 11.65 -22.49 7.86
N TYR A 192 12.12 -21.43 7.21
CA TYR A 192 12.37 -21.41 5.78
C TYR A 192 13.85 -21.66 5.44
N ARG A 193 14.53 -22.49 6.25
CA ARG A 193 15.94 -22.82 6.06
C ARG A 193 16.16 -23.47 4.70
N GLY A 194 17.06 -22.89 3.91
CA GLY A 194 17.46 -23.41 2.60
C GLY A 194 16.71 -22.80 1.41
N ASN A 195 15.77 -21.86 1.65
CA ASN A 195 15.14 -21.10 0.58
C ASN A 195 15.46 -19.60 0.67
N HIS A 196 15.00 -18.84 -0.34
CA HIS A 196 15.17 -17.39 -0.43
C HIS A 196 14.54 -16.56 0.69
N ILE A 197 13.39 -16.95 1.26
CA ILE A 197 12.76 -16.26 2.40
C ILE A 197 13.67 -16.36 3.62
N GLY A 198 14.12 -17.57 3.97
CA GLY A 198 15.00 -17.76 5.12
C GLY A 198 16.38 -17.10 4.94
N ALA A 199 16.89 -17.05 3.71
CA ALA A 199 18.11 -16.30 3.38
C ALA A 199 17.92 -14.79 3.52
N ARG A 200 16.78 -14.27 3.05
CA ARG A 200 16.44 -12.84 3.13
C ARG A 200 16.24 -12.38 4.58
N ALA A 201 15.55 -13.18 5.39
CA ALA A 201 15.39 -12.89 6.81
C ALA A 201 16.75 -12.80 7.53
N ARG A 202 17.70 -13.69 7.23
CA ARG A 202 19.08 -13.63 7.75
C ARG A 202 19.81 -12.37 7.32
N GLN A 203 19.74 -12.00 6.04
CA GLN A 203 20.33 -10.76 5.55
C GLN A 203 19.78 -9.53 6.29
N LEU A 204 18.47 -9.50 6.58
CA LEU A 204 17.88 -8.42 7.35
C LEU A 204 18.36 -8.41 8.80
N ILE A 205 18.52 -9.57 9.44
CA ILE A 205 19.11 -9.65 10.78
C ILE A 205 20.54 -9.10 10.78
N GLU A 206 21.36 -9.45 9.78
CA GLU A 206 22.76 -9.02 9.69
C GLU A 206 22.91 -7.50 9.66
N GLN A 207 21.92 -6.77 9.13
CA GLN A 207 21.89 -5.32 9.06
C GLN A 207 21.76 -4.63 10.43
N TYR A 208 21.25 -5.31 11.46
CA TYR A 208 21.15 -4.74 12.81
C TYR A 208 22.51 -4.61 13.50
N GLN A 209 22.64 -3.66 14.43
CA GLN A 209 23.87 -3.49 15.19
C GLN A 209 24.14 -4.73 16.04
N ARG A 210 25.42 -4.98 16.35
CA ARG A 210 25.81 -6.15 17.13
C ARG A 210 25.13 -6.16 18.51
N GLU A 211 25.03 -4.99 19.13
CA GLU A 211 24.40 -4.78 20.44
C GLU A 211 22.94 -5.26 20.43
N ASP A 212 22.17 -4.92 19.40
CA ASP A 212 20.77 -5.33 19.22
C ASP A 212 20.61 -6.85 19.05
N LYS A 213 21.66 -7.53 18.59
CA LYS A 213 21.67 -8.98 18.30
C LYS A 213 22.19 -9.82 19.45
N ASN A 214 22.89 -9.23 20.42
CA ASN A 214 23.56 -9.97 21.48
C ASN A 214 22.57 -10.79 22.32
N ASP A 215 21.38 -10.26 22.58
CA ASP A 215 20.32 -10.96 23.32
C ASP A 215 19.78 -12.19 22.58
N TYR A 216 20.06 -12.29 21.28
CA TYR A 216 19.60 -13.37 20.40
C TYR A 216 20.72 -14.26 19.88
N SER A 217 21.97 -14.07 20.34
CA SER A 217 23.15 -14.76 19.77
C SER A 217 23.04 -16.29 19.84
N PHE A 218 22.32 -16.83 20.82
CA PHE A 218 22.08 -18.27 20.95
C PHE A 218 21.24 -18.83 19.79
N TYR A 219 20.30 -18.06 19.26
CA TYR A 219 19.36 -18.48 18.21
C TYR A 219 19.87 -18.22 16.78
N LEU A 220 20.98 -17.51 16.65
CA LEU A 220 21.59 -17.12 15.38
C LEU A 220 22.68 -18.08 14.88
N ASN A 221 23.07 -19.07 15.70
CA ASN A 221 24.02 -20.15 15.35
C ASN A 221 23.29 -21.41 14.87
#